data_AF-A0A7S0C4B4-F1
#
_entry.id   AF-A0A7S0C4B4-F1
#
_cell.length_a   1.000
_cell.length_b   1.000
_cell.length_c   1.000
_cell.angle_alpha   90.00
_cell.angle_beta   90.00
_cell.angle_gamma   90.00
#
_symmetry.space_group_name_H-M   'P 1'
#
loop_
_entity.id
_entity.type
_entity.pdbx_description
1 polymer ?
#
loop_
_entity_poly.entity_id
_entity_poly.type
_entity_poly.pdbx_seq_one_letter_code
_entity_poly.pdbx_strand_id
1 'polypeptide(L)'
;ESEFVTALKQATSGVGGSWSAPDEDEESYQPKIGTWGAFPRPKNISVAYGGGKRVGAGVNPDLESREREEQNDLEAKERLQRYKELAGIDCVSEKENIQEIEEALAIAKRAMARGLYGTAASSIEKVCEYCSTNSKVGGEVFLELAMAYEAVGRTEEAKTVYTELSNSRITDIKNNARKLLYGLQAIEFMRDEVKAKSFSKKKTTQEFIDVAKIQIADDYDTKRYNTAYVDLSKNMYKTLTQSVVRTAQEARNILVRAQYSGEEPRLKIVQALRFINREFSAAISKEKELKRKNDEPIKVVLMNGKPIATKKTYEETMETGSDNFRLGSAEQMRETMDGEWRLQLIADKRGDGVKYFNSTIAWQYLDTDKMKVTSCRPNGWVTFKECGDLDFNEGLREIVRVNLPGSGGILGSFLQDPSALAQQIMFVDSVLLVCRLADKKAASDEDAKKYFSVWRRVEKGTYSDAS
;
A
#
# COMPACT_ATOMS: atom_id res chain seq x y z
N GLU A 1 -100.77 -10.73 -58.71
CA GLU A 1 -100.43 -11.53 -57.53
C GLU A 1 -99.24 -12.40 -57.91
N SER A 2 -98.06 -12.05 -57.38
CA SER A 2 -97.34 -12.85 -56.37
C SER A 2 -96.65 -14.06 -57.02
N GLU A 3 -95.33 -14.25 -57.04
CA GLU A 3 -94.26 -13.80 -56.17
C GLU A 3 -92.93 -14.00 -56.92
N PHE A 4 -92.09 -12.97 -56.97
CA PHE A 4 -90.68 -13.12 -57.32
C PHE A 4 -89.92 -13.53 -56.06
N VAL A 5 -89.52 -14.80 -55.99
CA VAL A 5 -88.67 -15.33 -54.94
C VAL A 5 -87.29 -14.67 -55.05
N THR A 6 -87.04 -13.69 -54.19
CA THR A 6 -85.71 -13.11 -53.99
C THR A 6 -84.96 -13.99 -53.01
N ALA A 7 -83.98 -14.74 -53.52
CA ALA A 7 -83.10 -15.57 -52.70
C ALA A 7 -82.22 -14.68 -51.81
N LEU A 8 -82.49 -14.68 -50.51
CA LEU A 8 -81.64 -14.11 -49.47
C LEU A 8 -80.29 -14.85 -49.43
N LYS A 9 -79.22 -14.18 -49.85
CA LYS A 9 -77.84 -14.63 -49.61
C LYS A 9 -77.51 -14.43 -48.12
N GLN A 10 -77.55 -15.49 -47.34
CA GLN A 10 -76.97 -15.52 -46.00
C GLN A 10 -75.44 -15.68 -46.09
N ALA A 11 -74.69 -14.72 -45.56
CA ALA A 11 -73.26 -14.83 -45.31
C ALA A 11 -73.04 -15.24 -43.86
N THR A 12 -72.60 -16.48 -43.63
CA THR A 12 -72.28 -17.01 -42.30
C THR A 12 -70.87 -16.65 -41.90
N SER A 13 -70.69 -16.14 -40.68
CA SER A 13 -69.39 -15.87 -40.06
C SER A 13 -68.85 -17.12 -39.37
N GLY A 14 -67.80 -17.73 -39.93
CA GLY A 14 -67.07 -18.84 -39.32
C GLY A 14 -65.91 -19.29 -40.20
N VAL A 15 -64.77 -19.55 -39.56
CA VAL A 15 -63.43 -19.84 -40.13
C VAL A 15 -63.49 -20.63 -41.45
N GLY A 16 -63.24 -19.95 -42.57
CA GLY A 16 -63.19 -20.55 -43.91
C GLY A 16 -64.13 -19.95 -44.98
N GLY A 17 -64.86 -18.88 -44.70
CA GLY A 17 -65.77 -18.24 -45.66
C GLY A 17 -65.08 -17.47 -46.80
N SER A 18 -65.61 -17.60 -48.02
CA SER A 18 -65.18 -16.85 -49.20
C SER A 18 -65.43 -15.35 -49.04
N TRP A 19 -64.42 -14.53 -49.30
CA TRP A 19 -64.52 -13.08 -49.33
C TRP A 19 -65.34 -12.62 -50.54
N SER A 20 -66.62 -12.33 -50.36
CA SER A 20 -67.36 -11.50 -51.31
C SER A 20 -67.08 -10.02 -51.02
N ALA A 21 -66.77 -9.25 -52.06
CA ALA A 21 -66.56 -7.81 -51.94
C ALA A 21 -67.84 -7.11 -51.42
N PRO A 22 -67.73 -6.15 -50.50
CA PRO A 22 -68.88 -5.43 -49.96
C PRO A 22 -69.46 -4.44 -50.99
N ASP A 23 -70.78 -4.23 -50.95
CA ASP A 23 -71.51 -3.29 -51.81
C ASP A 23 -71.00 -1.84 -51.66
N GLU A 24 -71.05 -1.06 -52.75
CA GLU A 24 -70.30 0.19 -52.91
C GLU A 24 -70.89 1.41 -52.17
N ASP A 25 -72.12 1.36 -51.65
CA ASP A 25 -72.91 2.57 -51.37
C ASP A 25 -72.95 3.11 -49.92
N GLU A 26 -72.25 2.54 -48.94
CA GLU A 26 -72.24 3.04 -47.54
C GLU A 26 -70.86 3.57 -47.08
N GLU A 27 -70.79 4.86 -46.69
CA GLU A 27 -69.55 5.56 -46.26
C GLU A 27 -69.07 5.18 -44.84
N SER A 28 -69.97 4.69 -43.98
CA SER A 28 -69.67 4.36 -42.58
C SER A 28 -70.20 2.98 -42.20
N TYR A 29 -69.32 2.11 -41.70
CA TYR A 29 -69.64 0.77 -41.24
C TYR A 29 -69.87 0.77 -39.72
N GLN A 30 -71.05 0.34 -39.28
CA GLN A 30 -71.33 0.02 -37.89
C GLN A 30 -71.36 -1.51 -37.69
N PRO A 31 -70.55 -2.08 -36.78
CA PRO A 31 -70.55 -3.51 -36.53
C PRO A 31 -71.88 -3.96 -35.89
N LYS A 32 -72.43 -5.08 -36.38
CA LYS A 32 -73.75 -5.61 -35.97
C LYS A 32 -73.86 -6.12 -34.52
N ILE A 33 -72.75 -6.35 -33.81
CA ILE A 33 -72.77 -6.88 -32.44
C ILE A 33 -72.10 -5.85 -31.52
N GLY A 34 -72.94 -5.13 -30.78
CA GLY A 34 -72.52 -4.07 -29.86
C GLY A 34 -71.98 -4.65 -28.56
N THR A 35 -70.67 -4.80 -28.47
CA THR A 35 -69.99 -4.77 -27.15
C THR A 35 -69.55 -3.33 -26.90
N TRP A 36 -69.56 -2.90 -25.64
CA TRP A 36 -69.35 -1.52 -25.19
C TRP A 36 -68.21 -0.81 -25.97
N GLY A 37 -68.52 0.29 -26.69
CA GLY A 37 -67.56 1.05 -27.50
C GLY A 37 -67.66 0.93 -29.03
N ALA A 38 -68.84 0.64 -29.60
CA ALA A 38 -69.03 0.58 -31.06
C ALA A 38 -69.16 1.98 -31.68
N PHE A 39 -68.03 2.57 -32.10
CA PHE A 39 -67.99 3.81 -32.88
C PHE A 39 -68.18 3.53 -34.39
N PRO A 40 -68.81 4.44 -35.15
CA PRO A 40 -68.88 4.33 -36.61
C PRO A 40 -67.46 4.34 -37.18
N ARG A 41 -67.13 3.33 -38.01
CA ARG A 41 -65.81 3.22 -38.64
C ARG A 41 -65.93 3.56 -40.13
N PRO A 42 -64.98 4.30 -40.71
CA PRO A 42 -64.93 4.50 -42.16
C PRO A 42 -64.74 3.16 -42.86
N LYS A 43 -65.36 3.01 -44.03
CA LYS A 43 -65.37 1.77 -44.84
C LYS A 43 -63.97 1.17 -45.05
N ASN A 44 -62.98 2.04 -45.24
CA ASN A 44 -61.58 1.65 -45.35
C ASN A 44 -60.77 2.31 -44.23
N ILE A 45 -60.80 1.70 -43.04
CA ILE A 45 -60.03 2.16 -41.88
C ILE A 45 -58.53 2.31 -42.18
N SER A 46 -58.03 1.57 -43.17
CA SER A 46 -56.62 1.63 -43.56
C SER A 46 -56.25 2.86 -44.38
N VAL A 47 -57.20 3.45 -45.08
CA VAL A 47 -56.97 4.71 -45.80
C VAL A 47 -57.26 5.90 -44.87
N ALA A 48 -58.35 5.83 -44.10
CA ALA A 48 -58.81 6.93 -43.25
C ALA A 48 -57.92 7.21 -42.02
N TYR A 49 -57.26 6.19 -41.47
CA TYR A 49 -56.43 6.32 -40.27
C TYR A 49 -54.98 5.84 -40.47
N GLY A 50 -54.53 5.68 -41.72
CA GLY A 50 -53.15 5.25 -42.01
C GLY A 50 -52.87 3.80 -41.59
N GLY A 51 -53.68 2.87 -42.07
CA GLY A 51 -53.63 1.46 -41.73
C GLY A 51 -52.33 0.77 -42.10
N GLY A 52 -52.03 -0.25 -41.29
CA GLY A 52 -50.77 -0.97 -41.24
C GLY A 52 -50.23 -1.43 -42.58
N LYS A 53 -48.89 -1.52 -42.60
CA LYS A 53 -48.08 -1.95 -43.75
C LYS A 53 -48.70 -3.18 -44.43
N ARG A 54 -48.86 -3.12 -45.77
CA ARG A 54 -49.18 -4.29 -46.58
C ARG A 54 -47.94 -5.19 -46.63
N VAL A 55 -47.88 -6.21 -45.76
CA VAL A 55 -46.78 -7.17 -45.73
C VAL A 55 -47.20 -8.44 -46.47
N GLY A 56 -46.60 -8.72 -47.63
CA GLY A 56 -46.91 -9.91 -48.42
C GLY A 56 -46.03 -10.07 -49.66
N ALA A 57 -45.76 -11.32 -50.06
CA ALA A 57 -45.02 -11.65 -51.27
C ALA A 57 -45.83 -11.23 -52.52
N GLY A 58 -45.49 -10.08 -53.12
CA GLY A 58 -46.19 -9.52 -54.28
C GLY A 58 -46.55 -8.04 -54.18
N VAL A 59 -46.30 -7.39 -53.04
CA VAL A 59 -46.47 -5.94 -52.89
C VAL A 59 -45.18 -5.24 -53.32
N ASN A 60 -45.20 -4.58 -54.49
CA ASN A 60 -44.12 -3.67 -54.88
C ASN A 60 -44.35 -2.32 -54.19
N PRO A 61 -43.47 -1.88 -53.28
CA PRO A 61 -43.61 -0.58 -52.65
C PRO A 61 -43.42 0.55 -53.66
N ASP A 62 -44.29 1.56 -53.60
CA ASP A 62 -44.15 2.78 -54.40
C ASP A 62 -42.83 3.51 -54.06
N LEU A 63 -42.27 4.26 -55.00
CA LEU A 63 -40.98 4.97 -54.82
C LEU A 63 -40.97 5.87 -53.57
N GLU A 64 -42.04 6.63 -53.33
CA GLU A 64 -42.17 7.49 -52.14
C GLU A 64 -42.21 6.70 -50.82
N SER A 65 -42.67 5.45 -50.86
CA SER A 65 -42.71 4.56 -49.70
C SER A 65 -41.29 4.13 -49.33
N ARG A 66 -40.48 3.80 -50.35
CA ARG A 66 -39.06 3.43 -50.17
C ARG A 66 -38.25 4.58 -49.62
N GLU A 67 -38.43 5.79 -50.16
CA GLU A 67 -37.73 6.99 -49.67
C GLU A 67 -38.09 7.31 -48.21
N ARG A 68 -39.35 7.16 -47.81
CA ARG A 68 -39.77 7.30 -46.40
C ARG A 68 -39.17 6.22 -45.51
N GLU A 69 -39.09 4.98 -45.97
CA GLU A 69 -38.43 3.90 -45.21
C GLU A 69 -36.94 4.18 -45.05
N GLU A 70 -36.25 4.61 -46.12
CA GLU A 70 -34.84 5.00 -46.06
C GLU A 70 -34.61 6.18 -45.11
N GLN A 71 -35.45 7.21 -45.14
CA GLN A 71 -35.38 8.34 -44.19
C GLN A 71 -35.59 7.91 -42.75
N ASN A 72 -36.60 7.07 -42.49
CA ASN A 72 -36.86 6.52 -41.15
C ASN A 72 -35.69 5.64 -40.67
N ASP A 73 -35.10 4.85 -41.56
CA ASP A 73 -33.93 4.02 -41.26
C ASP A 73 -32.70 4.87 -40.96
N LEU A 74 -32.50 5.98 -41.69
CA LEU A 74 -31.43 6.95 -41.42
C LEU A 74 -31.65 7.65 -40.07
N GLU A 75 -32.85 8.15 -39.79
CA GLU A 75 -33.17 8.79 -38.50
C GLU A 75 -33.02 7.79 -37.34
N ALA A 76 -33.47 6.54 -37.53
CA ALA A 76 -33.28 5.48 -36.54
C ALA A 76 -31.80 5.19 -36.30
N LYS A 77 -30.97 5.14 -37.35
CA LYS A 77 -29.51 4.98 -37.23
C LYS A 77 -28.87 6.13 -36.49
N GLU A 78 -29.23 7.39 -36.80
CA GLU A 78 -28.72 8.56 -36.09
C GLU A 78 -29.12 8.54 -34.61
N ARG A 79 -30.38 8.21 -34.31
CA ARG A 79 -30.87 8.10 -32.93
C ARG A 79 -30.12 7.01 -32.15
N LEU A 80 -29.84 5.88 -32.79
CA LEU A 80 -29.02 4.80 -32.21
C LEU A 80 -27.57 5.22 -31.99
N GLN A 81 -26.97 5.98 -32.93
CA GLN A 81 -25.61 6.51 -32.77
C GLN A 81 -25.53 7.48 -31.59
N ARG A 82 -26.44 8.46 -31.51
CA ARG A 82 -26.53 9.40 -30.37
C ARG A 82 -26.71 8.65 -29.05
N TYR A 83 -27.55 7.61 -29.04
CA TYR A 83 -27.70 6.77 -27.85
C TYR A 83 -26.41 6.04 -27.47
N LYS A 84 -25.68 5.46 -28.43
CA LYS A 84 -24.43 4.74 -28.17
C LYS A 84 -23.33 5.65 -27.63
N GLU A 85 -23.24 6.87 -28.13
CA GLU A 85 -22.33 7.91 -27.64
C GLU A 85 -22.68 8.33 -26.21
N LEU A 86 -23.95 8.70 -25.96
CA LEU A 86 -24.42 9.08 -24.62
C LEU A 86 -24.30 7.94 -23.60
N ALA A 87 -24.47 6.70 -24.05
CA ALA A 87 -24.33 5.51 -23.24
C ALA A 87 -22.88 5.11 -22.96
N GLY A 88 -21.90 5.70 -23.65
CA GLY A 88 -20.49 5.31 -23.58
C GLY A 88 -20.23 3.87 -24.06
N ILE A 89 -21.05 3.38 -25.01
CA ILE A 89 -20.88 2.06 -25.65
C ILE A 89 -19.81 2.16 -26.74
N ASP A 90 -19.87 3.24 -27.52
CA ASP A 90 -18.85 3.56 -28.53
C ASP A 90 -17.96 4.68 -27.97
N CYS A 91 -16.78 4.32 -27.48
CA CYS A 91 -15.79 5.28 -26.99
C CYS A 91 -14.79 5.61 -28.10
N VAL A 92 -14.71 6.90 -28.48
CA VAL A 92 -13.78 7.38 -29.51
C VAL A 92 -12.34 7.09 -29.12
N SER A 93 -11.99 7.32 -27.85
CA SER A 93 -10.67 7.05 -27.26
C SER A 93 -10.23 5.59 -27.38
N GLU A 94 -11.15 4.63 -27.22
CA GLU A 94 -10.83 3.20 -27.35
C GLU A 94 -10.55 2.83 -28.81
N LYS A 95 -11.25 3.44 -29.76
CA LYS A 95 -11.05 3.20 -31.19
C LYS A 95 -9.73 3.75 -31.68
N GLU A 96 -9.35 4.93 -31.21
CA GLU A 96 -8.06 5.57 -31.53
C GLU A 96 -6.88 4.78 -30.98
N ASN A 97 -6.99 4.25 -29.76
CA ASN A 97 -5.89 3.56 -29.05
C ASN A 97 -6.03 2.03 -29.00
N ILE A 98 -6.75 1.44 -29.96
CA ILE A 98 -7.09 0.00 -29.91
C ILE A 98 -5.84 -0.90 -29.91
N GLN A 99 -4.79 -0.51 -30.65
CA GLN A 99 -3.54 -1.27 -30.73
C GLN A 99 -2.82 -1.33 -29.38
N GLU A 100 -2.73 -0.18 -28.69
CA GLU A 100 -2.09 -0.11 -27.37
C GLU A 100 -2.86 -0.94 -26.33
N ILE A 101 -4.19 -0.91 -26.40
CA ILE A 101 -5.07 -1.69 -25.52
C ILE A 101 -4.87 -3.19 -25.74
N GLU A 102 -4.88 -3.65 -26.99
CA GLU A 102 -4.69 -5.06 -27.33
C GLU A 102 -3.29 -5.57 -26.95
N GLU A 103 -2.26 -4.77 -27.17
CA GLU A 103 -0.90 -5.08 -26.75
C GLU A 103 -0.78 -5.20 -25.23
N ALA A 104 -1.35 -4.24 -24.49
CA ALA A 104 -1.37 -4.25 -23.03
C ALA A 104 -2.11 -5.48 -22.49
N LEU A 105 -3.27 -5.82 -23.07
CA LEU A 105 -4.02 -7.04 -22.72
C LEU A 105 -3.22 -8.31 -23.00
N ALA A 106 -2.56 -8.39 -24.15
CA ALA A 106 -1.74 -9.56 -24.50
C ALA A 106 -0.54 -9.71 -23.56
N ILE A 107 0.11 -8.61 -23.18
CA ILE A 107 1.19 -8.60 -22.19
C ILE A 107 0.67 -9.06 -20.82
N ALA A 108 -0.45 -8.50 -20.37
CA ALA A 108 -1.03 -8.82 -19.08
C ALA A 108 -1.45 -10.29 -18.96
N LYS A 109 -2.14 -10.83 -19.98
CA LYS A 109 -2.53 -12.26 -20.02
C LYS A 109 -1.30 -13.18 -19.96
N ARG A 110 -0.23 -12.87 -20.71
CA ARG A 110 1.04 -13.62 -20.63
C ARG A 110 1.71 -13.49 -19.25
N ALA A 111 1.68 -12.30 -18.65
CA ALA A 111 2.27 -12.06 -17.35
C ALA A 111 1.50 -12.79 -16.23
N MET A 112 0.16 -12.77 -16.27
CA MET A 112 -0.68 -13.51 -15.33
C MET A 112 -0.46 -15.02 -15.44
N ALA A 113 -0.35 -15.57 -16.65
CA ALA A 113 -0.03 -16.98 -16.85
C ALA A 113 1.35 -17.38 -16.26
N ARG A 114 2.28 -16.43 -16.12
CA ARG A 114 3.62 -16.63 -15.55
C ARG A 114 3.70 -16.32 -14.05
N GLY A 115 2.60 -15.90 -13.41
CA GLY A 115 2.58 -15.48 -12.02
C GLY A 115 3.17 -14.08 -11.76
N LEU A 116 3.39 -13.28 -12.80
CA LEU A 116 3.93 -11.92 -12.71
C LEU A 116 2.79 -10.88 -12.62
N TYR A 117 2.04 -10.91 -11.53
CA TYR A 117 0.81 -10.12 -11.38
C TYR A 117 1.05 -8.61 -11.29
N GLY A 118 2.14 -8.18 -10.66
CA GLY A 118 2.49 -6.76 -10.58
C GLY A 118 2.77 -6.14 -11.94
N THR A 119 3.43 -6.88 -12.84
CA THR A 119 3.65 -6.41 -14.21
C THR A 119 2.37 -6.39 -15.03
N ALA A 120 1.47 -7.36 -14.80
CA ALA A 120 0.18 -7.41 -15.47
C ALA A 120 -0.71 -6.21 -15.10
N ALA A 121 -0.80 -5.91 -13.80
CA ALA A 121 -1.51 -4.72 -13.31
C ALA A 121 -0.92 -3.45 -13.94
N SER A 122 0.40 -3.25 -13.82
CA SER A 122 1.05 -2.04 -14.35
C SER A 122 0.90 -1.87 -15.87
N SER A 123 0.85 -2.96 -16.65
CA SER A 123 0.58 -2.85 -18.10
C SER A 123 -0.85 -2.40 -18.40
N ILE A 124 -1.84 -2.90 -17.65
CA ILE A 124 -3.25 -2.57 -17.88
C ILE A 124 -3.59 -1.16 -17.36
N GLU A 125 -3.02 -0.75 -16.22
CA GLU A 125 -3.26 0.57 -15.63
C GLU A 125 -2.97 1.73 -16.60
N LYS A 126 -2.03 1.55 -17.54
CA LYS A 126 -1.67 2.56 -18.55
C LYS A 126 -2.78 2.83 -19.56
N VAL A 127 -3.56 1.80 -19.90
CA VAL A 127 -4.60 1.89 -20.93
C VAL A 127 -6.00 2.14 -20.36
N CYS A 128 -6.14 2.12 -19.03
CA CYS A 128 -7.41 2.35 -18.34
C CYS A 128 -7.98 3.75 -18.60
N GLU A 129 -7.13 4.75 -18.86
CA GLU A 129 -7.57 6.11 -19.17
C GLU A 129 -8.40 6.18 -20.46
N TYR A 130 -8.13 5.29 -21.41
CA TYR A 130 -8.83 5.25 -22.70
C TYR A 130 -10.12 4.44 -22.65
N CYS A 131 -10.31 3.62 -21.61
CA CYS A 131 -11.32 2.56 -21.54
C CYS A 131 -12.58 2.98 -20.77
N SER A 132 -13.73 2.48 -21.22
CA SER A 132 -15.04 2.64 -20.59
C SER A 132 -15.58 1.31 -20.09
N THR A 133 -16.23 1.34 -18.93
CA THR A 133 -16.87 0.13 -18.36
C THR A 133 -18.08 -0.38 -19.14
N ASN A 134 -18.69 0.48 -19.97
CA ASN A 134 -19.85 0.13 -20.76
C ASN A 134 -19.48 -0.45 -22.14
N SER A 135 -18.23 -0.29 -22.56
CA SER A 135 -17.70 -0.91 -23.77
C SER A 135 -17.31 -2.35 -23.53
N LYS A 136 -17.33 -3.17 -24.59
CA LYS A 136 -16.86 -4.55 -24.54
C LYS A 136 -15.37 -4.63 -24.26
N VAL A 137 -14.58 -3.82 -24.97
CA VAL A 137 -13.12 -3.81 -24.83
C VAL A 137 -12.75 -3.28 -23.45
N GLY A 138 -13.26 -2.10 -23.07
CA GLY A 138 -12.97 -1.54 -21.76
C GLY A 138 -13.43 -2.41 -20.59
N GLY A 139 -14.60 -3.05 -20.68
CA GLY A 139 -15.05 -3.99 -19.66
C GLY A 139 -14.15 -5.23 -19.52
N GLU A 140 -13.59 -5.75 -20.62
CA GLU A 140 -12.57 -6.82 -20.57
C GLU A 140 -11.29 -6.35 -19.91
N VAL A 141 -10.81 -5.14 -20.25
CA VAL A 141 -9.63 -4.51 -19.64
C VAL A 141 -9.78 -4.37 -18.13
N PHE A 142 -10.90 -3.83 -17.66
CA PHE A 142 -11.16 -3.67 -16.23
C PHE A 142 -11.35 -5.02 -15.51
N LEU A 143 -11.92 -6.02 -16.17
CA LEU A 143 -12.05 -7.36 -15.58
C LEU A 143 -10.68 -8.01 -15.36
N GLU A 144 -9.80 -7.93 -16.36
CA GLU A 144 -8.42 -8.42 -16.28
C GLU A 144 -7.60 -7.64 -15.24
N LEU A 145 -7.81 -6.32 -15.14
CA LEU A 145 -7.20 -5.49 -14.10
C LEU A 145 -7.62 -5.95 -12.70
N ALA A 146 -8.91 -6.20 -12.48
CA ALA A 146 -9.43 -6.63 -11.19
C ALA A 146 -8.84 -7.98 -10.76
N MET A 147 -8.70 -8.92 -11.70
CA MET A 147 -8.03 -10.20 -11.46
C MET A 147 -6.55 -10.01 -11.11
N ALA A 148 -5.85 -9.10 -11.80
CA ALA A 148 -4.46 -8.77 -11.48
C ALA A 148 -4.32 -8.13 -10.09
N TYR A 149 -5.22 -7.21 -9.71
CA TYR A 149 -5.25 -6.61 -8.37
C TYR A 149 -5.51 -7.63 -7.27
N GLU A 150 -6.45 -8.54 -7.50
CA GLU A 150 -6.72 -9.66 -6.59
C GLU A 150 -5.45 -10.51 -6.37
N ALA A 151 -4.74 -10.86 -7.45
CA ALA A 151 -3.54 -11.68 -7.37
C ALA A 151 -2.33 -10.97 -6.72
N VAL A 152 -2.24 -9.63 -6.83
CA VAL A 152 -1.23 -8.82 -6.10
C VAL A 152 -1.58 -8.67 -4.61
N GLY A 153 -2.84 -8.87 -4.23
CA GLY A 153 -3.34 -8.65 -2.88
C GLY A 153 -3.96 -7.27 -2.64
N ARG A 154 -4.15 -6.46 -3.70
CA ARG A 154 -4.90 -5.19 -3.68
C ARG A 154 -6.42 -5.46 -3.73
N THR A 155 -6.89 -6.23 -2.74
CA THR A 155 -8.26 -6.79 -2.68
C THR A 155 -9.36 -5.72 -2.68
N GLU A 156 -9.15 -4.60 -2.00
CA GLU A 156 -10.15 -3.52 -1.94
C GLU A 156 -10.36 -2.84 -3.29
N GLU A 157 -9.28 -2.60 -4.03
CA GLU A 157 -9.33 -2.05 -5.38
C GLU A 157 -9.96 -3.07 -6.36
N ALA A 158 -9.64 -4.35 -6.21
CA ALA A 158 -10.31 -5.40 -7.00
C ALA A 158 -11.82 -5.41 -6.75
N LYS A 159 -12.27 -5.28 -5.49
CA LYS A 159 -13.70 -5.19 -5.15
C LYS A 159 -14.37 -3.99 -5.80
N THR A 160 -13.78 -2.80 -5.72
CA THR A 160 -14.41 -1.60 -6.31
C THR A 160 -14.64 -1.82 -7.81
N VAL A 161 -13.62 -2.30 -8.53
CA VAL A 161 -13.74 -2.63 -9.96
C VAL A 161 -14.80 -3.72 -10.21
N TYR A 162 -14.79 -4.84 -9.48
CA TYR A 162 -15.79 -5.89 -9.65
C TYR A 162 -17.22 -5.42 -9.33
N THR A 163 -17.41 -4.57 -8.31
CA THR A 163 -18.74 -4.03 -7.98
C THR A 163 -19.27 -3.15 -9.10
N GLU A 164 -18.43 -2.31 -9.71
CA GLU A 164 -18.84 -1.50 -10.86
C GLU A 164 -19.15 -2.38 -12.08
N LEU A 165 -18.30 -3.36 -12.39
CA LEU A 165 -18.52 -4.29 -13.50
C LEU A 165 -19.75 -5.20 -13.29
N SER A 166 -20.15 -5.47 -12.05
CA SER A 166 -21.36 -6.24 -11.73
C SER A 166 -22.67 -5.54 -12.15
N ASN A 167 -22.59 -4.24 -12.44
CA ASN A 167 -23.67 -3.40 -12.95
C ASN A 167 -23.50 -3.08 -14.45
N SER A 168 -22.50 -3.65 -15.12
CA SER A 168 -22.28 -3.45 -16.56
C SER A 168 -23.47 -3.96 -17.39
N ARG A 169 -23.66 -3.35 -18.57
CA ARG A 169 -24.71 -3.73 -19.53
C ARG A 169 -24.38 -5.03 -20.27
N ILE A 170 -23.11 -5.41 -20.30
CA ILE A 170 -22.61 -6.58 -21.00
C ILE A 170 -22.77 -7.80 -20.10
N THR A 171 -23.59 -8.76 -20.53
CA THR A 171 -24.00 -9.91 -19.74
C THR A 171 -22.83 -10.77 -19.27
N ASP A 172 -21.85 -10.98 -20.15
CA ASP A 172 -20.73 -11.88 -19.87
C ASP A 172 -19.80 -11.28 -18.80
N ILE A 173 -19.46 -10.00 -18.96
CA ILE A 173 -18.62 -9.24 -18.02
C ILE A 173 -19.32 -9.12 -16.67
N LYS A 174 -20.61 -8.78 -16.68
CA LYS A 174 -21.47 -8.71 -15.49
C LYS A 174 -21.48 -10.03 -14.71
N ASN A 175 -21.69 -11.15 -15.40
CA ASN A 175 -21.79 -12.46 -14.77
C ASN A 175 -20.42 -12.90 -14.22
N ASN A 176 -19.33 -12.65 -14.94
CA ASN A 176 -17.98 -12.96 -14.50
C ASN A 176 -17.58 -12.13 -13.27
N ALA A 177 -17.82 -10.80 -13.30
CA ALA A 177 -17.55 -9.93 -12.17
C ALA A 177 -18.33 -10.32 -10.92
N ARG A 178 -19.62 -10.71 -11.05
CA ARG A 178 -20.42 -11.20 -9.92
C ARG A 178 -19.87 -12.49 -9.30
N LYS A 179 -19.42 -13.43 -10.13
CA LYS A 179 -18.82 -14.68 -9.65
C LYS A 179 -17.52 -14.42 -8.88
N LEU A 180 -16.65 -13.56 -9.41
CA LEU A 180 -15.38 -13.19 -8.78
C LEU A 180 -15.59 -12.39 -7.49
N LEU A 181 -16.50 -11.42 -7.50
CA LEU A 181 -16.89 -10.66 -6.31
C LEU A 181 -17.40 -11.57 -5.19
N TYR A 182 -18.28 -12.52 -5.53
CA TYR A 182 -18.78 -13.50 -4.57
C TYR A 182 -17.66 -14.38 -4.00
N GLY A 183 -16.74 -14.84 -4.85
CA GLY A 183 -15.55 -15.59 -4.41
C GLY A 183 -14.69 -14.81 -3.41
N LEU A 184 -14.41 -13.54 -3.70
CA LEU A 184 -13.68 -12.64 -2.79
C LEU A 184 -14.39 -12.48 -1.45
N GLN A 185 -15.70 -12.19 -1.46
CA GLN A 185 -16.50 -12.04 -0.24
C GLN A 185 -16.51 -13.32 0.60
N ALA A 186 -16.61 -14.49 -0.04
CA ALA A 186 -16.56 -15.77 0.66
C ALA A 186 -15.20 -16.03 1.32
N ILE A 187 -14.09 -15.69 0.65
CA ILE A 187 -12.73 -15.83 1.20
C ILE A 187 -12.55 -14.92 2.42
N GLU A 188 -13.05 -13.69 2.35
CA GLU A 188 -12.98 -12.75 3.48
C GLU A 188 -13.81 -13.21 4.67
N PHE A 189 -15.03 -13.66 4.41
CA PHE A 189 -15.88 -14.24 5.45
C PHE A 189 -15.19 -15.40 6.18
N MET A 190 -14.59 -16.34 5.44
CA MET A 190 -13.81 -17.44 6.03
C MET A 190 -12.59 -16.94 6.82
N ARG A 191 -11.88 -15.92 6.34
CA ARG A 191 -10.74 -15.33 7.07
C ARG A 191 -11.16 -14.72 8.39
N ASP A 192 -12.29 -14.02 8.40
CA ASP A 192 -12.80 -13.36 9.60
C ASP A 192 -13.37 -14.36 10.60
N GLU A 193 -13.98 -15.45 10.14
CA GLU A 193 -14.35 -16.59 10.98
C GLU A 193 -13.14 -17.30 11.60
N VAL A 194 -12.06 -17.51 10.84
CA VAL A 194 -10.81 -18.07 11.38
C VAL A 194 -10.16 -17.13 12.40
N LYS A 195 -10.29 -15.81 12.21
CA LYS A 195 -9.86 -14.81 13.19
C LYS A 195 -10.82 -14.70 14.39
N ALA A 196 -12.06 -15.14 14.24
CA ALA A 196 -13.02 -15.16 15.33
C ALA A 196 -12.53 -16.07 16.46
N LYS A 197 -12.92 -15.70 17.68
CA LYS A 197 -12.33 -16.17 18.95
C LYS A 197 -12.33 -17.69 19.18
N SER A 198 -13.07 -18.46 18.37
CA SER A 198 -13.12 -19.93 18.43
C SER A 198 -11.82 -20.61 17.98
N PHE A 199 -11.01 -19.99 17.12
CA PHE A 199 -9.70 -20.50 16.66
C PHE A 199 -8.49 -19.73 17.22
N SER A 200 -8.73 -18.67 18.00
CA SER A 200 -7.66 -17.96 18.69
C SER A 200 -6.95 -18.94 19.63
N LYS A 201 -5.63 -19.10 19.44
CA LYS A 201 -4.69 -19.89 20.28
C LYS A 201 -4.75 -19.62 21.79
N LYS A 202 -5.65 -18.74 22.26
CA LYS A 202 -5.93 -18.48 23.67
C LYS A 202 -6.38 -19.72 24.44
N LYS A 203 -7.09 -20.66 23.81
CA LYS A 203 -7.45 -21.93 24.47
C LYS A 203 -6.25 -22.85 24.65
N THR A 204 -5.35 -22.91 23.65
CA THR A 204 -4.08 -23.64 23.80
C THR A 204 -3.13 -22.96 24.80
N THR A 205 -3.09 -21.62 24.91
CA THR A 205 -2.27 -20.92 25.93
C THR A 205 -2.79 -21.03 27.35
N GLN A 206 -4.07 -21.36 27.56
CA GLN A 206 -4.57 -21.73 28.89
C GLN A 206 -4.23 -23.19 29.26
N GLU A 207 -3.85 -24.02 28.28
CA GLU A 207 -3.28 -25.36 28.50
C GLU A 207 -1.73 -25.35 28.49
N PHE A 208 -1.10 -24.21 28.19
CA PHE A 208 0.35 -24.02 28.41
C PHE A 208 0.62 -23.84 29.90
N ILE A 209 0.84 -24.99 30.54
CA ILE A 209 1.55 -25.28 31.79
C ILE A 209 1.85 -24.07 32.69
N ASP A 210 1.18 -24.06 33.83
CA ASP A 210 1.48 -23.27 35.03
C ASP A 210 2.98 -23.40 35.40
N VAL A 211 3.78 -22.42 34.98
CA VAL A 211 5.24 -22.40 35.10
C VAL A 211 5.69 -22.42 36.57
N ALA A 212 4.80 -22.05 37.49
CA ALA A 212 5.04 -22.13 38.93
C ALA A 212 5.13 -23.58 39.46
N LYS A 213 4.68 -24.58 38.68
CA LYS A 213 4.77 -26.01 39.04
C LYS A 213 5.90 -26.76 38.34
N ILE A 214 6.65 -26.13 37.44
CA ILE A 214 7.85 -26.73 36.83
C ILE A 214 9.09 -26.24 37.58
N GLN A 215 9.33 -26.77 38.78
CA GLN A 215 10.62 -26.63 39.48
C GLN A 215 11.68 -27.63 39.00
N ILE A 216 11.48 -28.27 37.84
CA ILE A 216 12.42 -29.23 37.26
C ILE A 216 12.53 -28.94 35.77
N ALA A 217 13.40 -28.00 35.41
CA ALA A 217 13.63 -27.62 34.01
C ALA A 217 15.12 -27.36 33.74
N ASP A 218 15.99 -28.29 34.14
CA ASP A 218 17.37 -28.33 33.66
C ASP A 218 17.47 -28.93 32.23
N ASP A 219 16.37 -29.42 31.66
CA ASP A 219 16.37 -30.24 30.43
C ASP A 219 15.52 -29.66 29.27
N TYR A 220 15.10 -28.39 29.37
CA TYR A 220 14.30 -27.75 28.31
C TYR A 220 15.15 -27.18 27.14
N ASP A 221 16.47 -27.07 27.31
CA ASP A 221 17.39 -26.57 26.28
C ASP A 221 17.92 -27.68 25.33
N THR A 222 17.68 -28.97 25.64
CA THR A 222 18.26 -30.11 24.90
C THR A 222 17.46 -30.53 23.65
N LYS A 223 16.21 -30.10 23.49
CA LYS A 223 15.28 -30.63 22.46
C LYS A 223 14.83 -29.66 21.37
N ARG A 224 15.44 -28.46 21.27
CA ARG A 224 15.35 -27.67 20.04
C ARG A 224 16.56 -27.97 19.17
N TYR A 225 16.31 -28.34 17.92
CA TYR A 225 17.34 -28.57 16.91
C TYR A 225 18.32 -27.40 16.86
N ASN A 226 19.46 -27.57 17.53
CA ASN A 226 20.58 -26.66 17.41
C ASN A 226 21.32 -27.10 16.14
N THR A 227 21.06 -26.44 15.01
CA THR A 227 21.68 -26.78 13.72
C THR A 227 23.16 -26.37 13.65
N ALA A 228 23.75 -25.88 14.74
CA ALA A 228 25.18 -25.65 14.87
C ALA A 228 25.78 -26.74 15.75
N TYR A 229 26.64 -27.58 15.17
CA TYR A 229 27.48 -28.54 15.87
C TYR A 229 28.46 -27.74 16.76
N VAL A 230 28.08 -27.50 18.03
CA VAL A 230 28.94 -26.81 18.99
C VAL A 230 29.27 -27.79 20.11
N ASP A 231 30.56 -27.95 20.36
CA ASP A 231 31.14 -28.92 21.28
C ASP A 231 30.75 -28.59 22.74
N LEU A 232 29.83 -29.38 23.32
CA LEU A 232 29.30 -29.21 24.69
C LEU A 232 30.34 -29.45 25.79
N SER A 233 31.46 -30.11 25.45
CA SER A 233 32.53 -30.46 26.39
C SER A 233 33.38 -29.27 26.81
N LYS A 234 33.46 -28.25 25.95
CA LYS A 234 34.07 -26.97 26.25
C LYS A 234 32.91 -26.05 26.61
N ASN A 235 32.97 -25.34 27.73
CA ASN A 235 31.96 -24.37 28.22
C ASN A 235 31.56 -23.24 27.23
N MET A 236 31.92 -23.35 25.95
CA MET A 236 31.61 -22.53 24.80
C MET A 236 30.13 -22.14 24.72
N TYR A 237 29.18 -23.05 24.96
CA TYR A 237 27.75 -22.69 24.95
C TYR A 237 27.38 -21.64 25.99
N LYS A 238 27.93 -21.79 27.20
CA LYS A 238 27.73 -20.82 28.28
C LYS A 238 28.36 -19.47 27.93
N THR A 239 29.55 -19.48 27.33
CA THR A 239 30.24 -18.26 26.88
C THR A 239 29.53 -17.55 25.71
N LEU A 240 28.97 -18.33 24.77
CA LEU A 240 28.22 -17.84 23.62
C LEU A 240 26.87 -17.28 24.05
N THR A 241 26.18 -17.88 25.01
CA THR A 241 24.88 -17.41 25.49
C THR A 241 24.98 -16.23 26.46
N GLN A 242 26.03 -16.16 27.30
CA GLN A 242 26.21 -15.10 28.28
C GLN A 242 26.58 -13.74 27.69
N SER A 243 27.22 -13.73 26.52
CA SER A 243 27.68 -12.50 25.87
C SER A 243 26.64 -11.89 24.93
N VAL A 244 25.66 -12.67 24.46
CA VAL A 244 24.64 -12.27 23.49
C VAL A 244 23.63 -11.30 24.09
N VAL A 245 23.47 -10.17 23.43
CA VAL A 245 22.45 -9.16 23.73
C VAL A 245 21.23 -9.41 22.84
N ARG A 246 20.07 -9.65 23.46
CA ARG A 246 18.86 -10.08 22.77
C ARG A 246 17.87 -8.95 22.51
N THR A 247 17.75 -8.01 23.45
CA THR A 247 16.78 -6.91 23.38
C THR A 247 17.44 -5.54 23.49
N ALA A 248 16.74 -4.51 23.01
CA ALA A 248 17.23 -3.13 23.11
C ALA A 248 17.32 -2.66 24.57
N GLN A 249 16.39 -3.11 25.42
CA GLN A 249 16.42 -2.81 26.85
C GLN A 249 17.62 -3.46 27.55
N GLU A 250 17.95 -4.71 27.19
CA GLU A 250 19.15 -5.38 27.69
C GLU A 250 20.41 -4.62 27.27
N ALA A 251 20.51 -4.24 25.99
CA ALA A 251 21.62 -3.44 25.47
C ALA A 251 21.81 -2.15 26.27
N ARG A 252 20.70 -1.42 26.51
CA ARG A 252 20.68 -0.20 27.32
C ARG A 252 21.17 -0.45 28.74
N ASN A 253 20.61 -1.45 29.43
CA ASN A 253 20.96 -1.74 30.82
C ASN A 253 22.44 -2.11 30.99
N ILE A 254 23.03 -2.83 30.02
CA ILE A 254 24.46 -3.12 29.99
C ILE A 254 25.26 -1.81 29.92
N LEU A 255 24.88 -0.86 29.06
CA LEU A 255 25.58 0.42 28.93
C LEU A 255 25.43 1.32 30.16
N VAL A 256 24.26 1.33 30.81
CA VAL A 256 24.04 2.07 32.07
C VAL A 256 24.93 1.51 33.19
N ARG A 257 25.12 0.18 33.23
CA ARG A 257 25.96 -0.50 34.22
C ARG A 257 27.45 -0.42 33.91
N ALA A 258 27.85 -0.17 32.67
CA ALA A 258 29.25 -0.15 32.27
C ALA A 258 29.96 1.16 32.68
N GLN A 259 29.91 1.56 33.95
CA GLN A 259 30.50 2.81 34.41
C GLN A 259 31.99 2.64 34.68
N TYR A 260 32.37 1.53 35.30
CA TYR A 260 33.74 1.24 35.68
C TYR A 260 34.29 -0.01 34.99
N SER A 261 35.62 -0.06 34.85
CA SER A 261 36.29 -1.24 34.34
C SER A 261 36.10 -2.40 35.32
N GLY A 262 35.34 -3.41 34.92
CA GLY A 262 35.12 -4.64 35.69
C GLY A 262 33.65 -4.95 36.03
N GLU A 263 32.74 -3.99 35.87
CA GLU A 263 31.30 -4.21 36.15
C GLU A 263 30.62 -5.08 35.09
N GLU A 264 30.91 -4.82 33.82
CA GLU A 264 30.37 -5.59 32.69
C GLU A 264 31.51 -6.10 31.78
N PRO A 265 31.40 -7.33 31.22
CA PRO A 265 32.39 -7.85 30.30
C PRO A 265 32.52 -6.97 29.05
N ARG A 266 33.76 -6.65 28.66
CA ARG A 266 34.04 -5.80 27.48
C ARG A 266 33.35 -6.29 26.21
N LEU A 267 33.34 -7.61 25.99
CA LEU A 267 32.66 -8.23 24.86
C LEU A 267 31.15 -7.95 24.86
N LYS A 268 30.52 -7.98 26.03
CA LYS A 268 29.08 -7.75 26.18
C LYS A 268 28.71 -6.30 25.88
N ILE A 269 29.55 -5.35 26.26
CA ILE A 269 29.41 -3.92 25.93
C ILE A 269 29.50 -3.70 24.41
N VAL A 270 30.51 -4.30 23.76
CA VAL A 270 30.67 -4.20 22.31
C VAL A 270 29.49 -4.82 21.59
N GLN A 271 28.97 -5.96 22.07
CA GLN A 271 27.77 -6.58 21.51
C GLN A 271 26.52 -5.72 21.69
N ALA A 272 26.34 -5.05 22.84
CA ALA A 272 25.26 -4.10 23.06
C ALA A 272 25.31 -2.93 22.06
N LEU A 273 26.49 -2.36 21.85
CA LEU A 273 26.69 -1.26 20.90
C LEU A 273 26.44 -1.70 19.45
N ARG A 274 26.91 -2.90 19.07
CA ARG A 274 26.65 -3.49 17.75
C ARG A 274 25.16 -3.76 17.53
N PHE A 275 24.46 -4.24 18.55
CA PHE A 275 23.02 -4.46 18.53
C PHE A 275 22.28 -3.15 18.24
N ILE A 276 22.53 -2.11 19.05
CA ILE A 276 21.92 -0.77 18.86
C ILE A 276 22.21 -0.24 17.45
N ASN A 277 23.45 -0.37 16.98
CA ASN A 277 23.85 0.07 15.65
C ASN A 277 23.09 -0.65 14.50
N ARG A 278 22.84 -1.96 14.64
CA ARG A 278 22.07 -2.74 13.66
C ARG A 278 20.61 -2.28 13.62
N GLU A 279 19.98 -2.18 14.80
CA GLU A 279 18.57 -1.77 14.91
C GLU A 279 18.37 -0.34 14.40
N PHE A 280 19.26 0.57 14.75
CA PHE A 280 19.28 1.94 14.23
C PHE A 280 19.38 1.98 12.70
N SER A 281 20.30 1.22 12.13
CA SER A 281 20.50 1.19 10.67
C SER A 281 19.28 0.60 9.95
N ALA A 282 18.65 -0.42 10.52
CA ALA A 282 17.40 -0.99 10.00
C ALA A 282 16.24 0.02 10.08
N ALA A 283 16.12 0.76 11.19
CA ALA A 283 15.07 1.75 11.39
C ALA A 283 15.20 2.94 10.41
N ILE A 284 16.41 3.47 10.20
CA ILE A 284 16.64 4.55 9.21
C ILE A 284 16.32 4.09 7.79
N SER A 285 16.70 2.86 7.41
CA SER A 285 16.39 2.34 6.08
C SER A 285 14.88 2.24 5.85
N LYS A 286 14.12 1.77 6.86
CA LYS A 286 12.66 1.74 6.81
C LYS A 286 12.06 3.15 6.69
N GLU A 287 12.54 4.13 7.46
CA GLU A 287 12.07 5.52 7.36
C GLU A 287 12.30 6.09 5.95
N LYS A 288 13.45 5.80 5.33
CA LYS A 288 13.76 6.21 3.95
C LYS A 288 12.88 5.51 2.91
N GLU A 289 12.60 4.22 3.08
CA GLU A 289 11.72 3.47 2.18
C GLU A 289 10.28 3.99 2.25
N LEU A 290 9.78 4.32 3.45
CA LEU A 290 8.46 4.92 3.62
C LEU A 290 8.37 6.31 2.98
N LYS A 291 9.40 7.16 3.14
CA LYS A 291 9.46 8.46 2.45
C LYS A 291 9.43 8.29 0.94
N ARG A 292 10.22 7.37 0.37
CA ARG A 292 10.19 7.06 -1.08
C ARG A 292 8.80 6.65 -1.56
N LYS A 293 8.12 5.76 -0.83
CA LYS A 293 6.75 5.33 -1.17
C LYS A 293 5.74 6.47 -1.12
N ASN A 294 5.93 7.44 -0.21
CA ASN A 294 5.06 8.60 -0.10
C ASN A 294 5.31 9.66 -1.18
N ASP A 295 6.56 9.80 -1.63
CA ASP A 295 6.97 10.79 -2.64
C ASP A 295 6.69 10.35 -4.09
N GLU A 296 6.47 9.05 -4.32
CA GLU A 296 6.05 8.55 -5.64
C GLU A 296 4.66 9.12 -6.00
N PRO A 297 4.51 9.82 -7.14
CA PRO A 297 3.21 10.32 -7.56
C PRO A 297 2.31 9.12 -7.81
N ILE A 298 1.36 8.91 -6.90
CA ILE A 298 0.38 7.83 -7.03
C ILE A 298 -0.40 8.12 -8.31
N LYS A 299 -0.13 7.36 -9.37
CA LYS A 299 -0.98 7.33 -10.56
C LYS A 299 -2.29 6.68 -10.12
N VAL A 300 -3.25 7.53 -9.75
CA VAL A 300 -4.58 7.07 -9.37
C VAL A 300 -5.27 6.65 -10.65
N VAL A 301 -5.42 5.35 -10.83
CA VAL A 301 -6.13 4.79 -11.98
C VAL A 301 -7.59 5.23 -11.89
N LEU A 302 -8.08 5.84 -12.96
CA LEU A 302 -9.46 6.32 -13.08
C LEU A 302 -10.31 5.27 -13.78
N MET A 303 -11.50 5.03 -13.24
CA MET A 303 -12.55 4.20 -13.84
C MET A 303 -13.78 5.09 -14.01
N ASN A 304 -14.17 5.38 -15.25
CA ASN A 304 -15.24 6.33 -15.60
C ASN A 304 -15.11 7.70 -14.87
N GLY A 305 -13.89 8.22 -14.74
CA GLY A 305 -13.61 9.49 -14.05
C GLY A 305 -13.61 9.42 -12.52
N LYS A 306 -13.77 8.23 -11.92
CA LYS A 306 -13.64 8.02 -10.47
C LYS A 306 -12.33 7.28 -10.13
N PRO A 307 -11.63 7.65 -9.05
CA PRO A 307 -10.41 6.95 -8.64
C PRO A 307 -10.73 5.55 -8.09
N ILE A 308 -10.05 4.51 -8.60
CA ILE A 308 -10.21 3.13 -8.14
C ILE A 308 -9.66 2.95 -6.71
N ALA A 309 -8.56 3.64 -6.39
CA ALA A 309 -7.89 3.58 -5.11
C ALA A 309 -8.31 4.74 -4.20
N THR A 310 -8.90 4.42 -3.05
CA THR A 310 -8.94 5.35 -1.91
C THR A 310 -7.64 5.16 -1.13
N LYS A 311 -6.91 6.25 -0.84
CA LYS A 311 -5.72 6.19 0.03
C LYS A 311 -6.15 5.54 1.36
N LYS A 312 -5.78 4.27 1.57
CA LYS A 312 -5.54 3.82 2.94
C LYS A 312 -4.24 4.49 3.35
N THR A 313 -4.34 5.51 4.19
CA THR A 313 -3.23 5.94 5.04
C THR A 313 -2.74 4.66 5.70
N TYR A 314 -1.58 4.14 5.27
CA TYR A 314 -0.94 3.03 5.95
C TYR A 314 -0.50 3.59 7.31
N GLU A 315 -1.44 3.63 8.26
CA GLU A 315 -1.11 3.50 9.67
C GLU A 315 -0.64 2.06 9.82
N GLU A 316 0.63 1.85 9.49
CA GLU A 316 1.33 0.62 9.83
C GLU A 316 1.21 0.53 11.35
N THR A 317 0.27 -0.29 11.82
CA THR A 317 0.07 -0.58 13.23
C THR A 317 1.38 -1.12 13.75
N MET A 318 2.18 -0.22 14.32
CA MET A 318 3.46 -0.55 14.93
C MET A 318 3.16 -1.63 15.97
N GLU A 319 3.65 -2.83 15.71
CA GLU A 319 3.59 -3.94 16.65
C GLU A 319 4.20 -3.46 17.97
N THR A 320 3.33 -3.22 18.93
CA THR A 320 3.63 -2.77 20.29
C THR A 320 4.12 -3.96 21.12
N GLY A 321 5.15 -4.64 20.62
CA GLY A 321 6.03 -5.42 21.48
C GLY A 321 6.83 -4.43 22.33
N SER A 322 6.74 -4.54 23.65
CA SER A 322 7.45 -3.69 24.64
C SER A 322 8.98 -3.70 24.48
N ASP A 323 9.51 -4.64 23.70
CA ASP A 323 10.94 -4.95 23.60
C ASP A 323 11.57 -4.50 22.27
N ASN A 324 10.76 -3.93 21.37
CA ASN A 324 11.22 -3.49 20.05
C ASN A 324 11.94 -2.15 20.14
N PHE A 325 13.13 -2.07 19.51
CA PHE A 325 13.88 -0.82 19.36
C PHE A 325 13.02 0.23 18.63
N ARG A 326 12.83 1.40 19.25
CA ARG A 326 12.11 2.53 18.64
C ARG A 326 13.08 3.66 18.35
N LEU A 327 13.20 4.01 17.08
CA LEU A 327 13.93 5.21 16.67
C LEU A 327 13.05 6.43 16.97
N GLY A 328 13.56 7.36 17.78
CA GLY A 328 12.86 8.63 18.03
C GLY A 328 12.73 9.46 16.74
N SER A 329 11.70 10.30 16.69
CA SER A 329 11.64 11.32 15.64
C SER A 329 12.86 12.25 15.73
N ALA A 330 13.21 12.91 14.62
CA ALA A 330 14.35 13.84 14.61
C ALA A 330 14.21 14.92 15.69
N GLU A 331 12.99 15.43 15.86
CA GLU A 331 12.62 16.43 16.86
C GLU A 331 12.75 15.87 18.28
N GLN A 332 12.20 14.70 18.57
CA GLN A 332 12.31 14.06 19.89
C GLN A 332 13.77 13.79 20.28
N MET A 333 14.59 13.33 19.33
CA MET A 333 16.00 13.10 19.56
C MET A 333 16.75 14.41 19.82
N ARG A 334 16.41 15.49 19.10
CA ARG A 334 16.98 16.81 19.29
C ARG A 334 16.63 17.38 20.68
N GLU A 335 15.36 17.31 21.08
CA GLU A 335 14.91 17.77 22.40
C GLU A 335 15.57 16.99 23.55
N THR A 336 15.67 15.66 23.41
CA THR A 336 16.27 14.82 24.46
C THR A 336 17.78 15.02 24.58
N MET A 337 18.43 15.48 23.50
CA MET A 337 19.86 15.73 23.47
C MET A 337 20.28 16.99 24.23
N ASP A 338 19.37 17.93 24.48
CA ASP A 338 19.69 19.15 25.20
C ASP A 338 20.21 18.86 26.62
N GLY A 339 21.35 19.47 26.97
CA GLY A 339 21.93 19.40 28.30
C GLY A 339 23.40 18.97 28.36
N GLU A 340 23.85 18.64 29.57
CA GLU A 340 25.23 18.27 29.87
C GLU A 340 25.45 16.77 29.84
N TRP A 341 26.52 16.37 29.17
CA TRP A 341 26.87 14.99 28.92
C TRP A 341 28.34 14.74 29.26
N ARG A 342 28.59 13.74 30.09
CA ARG A 342 29.94 13.28 30.44
C ARG A 342 30.30 12.04 29.63
N LEU A 343 31.52 11.98 29.12
CA LEU A 343 32.01 10.80 28.41
C LEU A 343 32.23 9.65 29.41
N GLN A 344 31.58 8.52 29.17
CA GLN A 344 31.68 7.33 30.01
C GLN A 344 32.69 6.33 29.44
N LEU A 345 32.51 5.94 28.18
CA LEU A 345 33.40 4.99 27.50
C LEU A 345 33.49 5.25 25.99
N ILE A 346 34.58 4.77 25.40
CA ILE A 346 34.78 4.64 23.96
C ILE A 346 35.08 3.18 23.64
N ALA A 347 34.45 2.64 22.60
CA ALA A 347 34.64 1.26 22.18
C ALA A 347 34.84 1.14 20.67
N ASP A 348 35.78 0.29 20.26
CA ASP A 348 36.04 0.01 18.85
C ASP A 348 34.99 -0.97 18.30
N LYS A 349 34.58 -0.78 17.05
CA LYS A 349 33.67 -1.70 16.37
C LYS A 349 34.21 -3.13 16.30
N ARG A 350 35.53 -3.31 16.19
CA ARG A 350 36.19 -4.64 16.10
C ARG A 350 36.21 -5.39 17.44
N GLY A 351 36.07 -4.68 18.56
CA GLY A 351 35.99 -5.25 19.90
C GLY A 351 37.32 -5.37 20.64
N ASP A 352 38.41 -4.88 20.04
CA ASP A 352 39.77 -4.99 20.58
C ASP A 352 40.08 -4.00 21.72
N GLY A 353 39.19 -3.05 22.00
CA GLY A 353 39.35 -2.11 23.11
C GLY A 353 38.07 -1.41 23.53
N VAL A 354 37.75 -1.49 24.83
CA VAL A 354 36.81 -0.59 25.52
C VAL A 354 37.64 0.24 26.49
N LYS A 355 37.66 1.56 26.32
CA LYS A 355 38.35 2.51 27.18
C LYS A 355 37.34 3.27 28.03
N TYR A 356 37.51 3.23 29.35
CA TYR A 356 36.66 3.93 30.31
C TYR A 356 37.28 5.28 30.69
N PHE A 357 36.46 6.32 30.85
CA PHE A 357 36.87 7.71 31.11
C PHE A 357 36.49 8.16 32.53
N ASN A 358 36.90 7.38 33.53
CA ASN A 358 36.44 7.55 34.91
C ASN A 358 37.12 8.72 35.65
N SER A 359 38.38 8.99 35.35
CA SER A 359 39.19 10.05 35.98
C SER A 359 39.29 11.34 35.15
N THR A 360 38.97 11.26 33.87
CA THR A 360 39.05 12.38 32.94
C THR A 360 37.76 13.19 32.93
N ILE A 361 37.85 14.50 33.13
CA ILE A 361 36.74 15.46 33.02
C ILE A 361 36.48 15.77 31.54
N ALA A 362 36.09 14.75 30.77
CA ALA A 362 35.66 14.92 29.39
C ALA A 362 34.14 15.08 29.37
N TRP A 363 33.67 16.26 29.00
CA TRP A 363 32.23 16.58 28.95
C TRP A 363 31.88 17.45 27.75
N GLN A 364 30.59 17.47 27.42
CA GLN A 364 30.01 18.33 26.40
C GLN A 364 28.65 18.84 26.85
N TYR A 365 28.37 20.10 26.58
CA TYR A 365 27.06 20.74 26.69
C TYR A 365 26.54 21.00 25.29
N LEU A 366 25.34 20.52 25.03
CA LEU A 366 24.64 20.69 23.77
C LEU A 366 23.44 21.59 24.04
N ASP A 367 23.42 22.77 23.43
CA ASP A 367 22.30 23.72 23.46
C ASP A 367 21.60 23.61 22.11
N THR A 368 20.47 22.90 22.08
CA THR A 368 19.73 22.65 20.84
C THR A 368 18.95 23.87 20.36
N ASP A 369 18.59 24.77 21.27
CA ASP A 369 17.82 25.96 20.96
C ASP A 369 18.68 27.02 20.27
N LYS A 370 19.93 27.17 20.75
CA LYS A 370 20.89 28.12 20.19
C LYS A 370 21.79 27.50 19.13
N MET A 371 21.67 26.18 18.89
CA MET A 371 22.55 25.41 18.02
C MET A 371 24.03 25.63 18.37
N LYS A 372 24.36 25.50 19.66
CA LYS A 372 25.72 25.69 20.18
C LYS A 372 26.20 24.47 20.91
N VAL A 373 27.50 24.20 20.78
CA VAL A 373 28.19 23.16 21.53
C VAL A 373 29.33 23.77 22.33
N THR A 374 29.43 23.36 23.59
CA THR A 374 30.60 23.61 24.43
C THR A 374 31.15 22.27 24.86
N SER A 375 32.44 22.02 24.69
CA SER A 375 33.06 20.78 25.17
C SER A 375 34.36 21.04 25.89
N CYS A 376 34.67 20.23 26.88
CA CYS A 376 35.93 20.28 27.59
C CYS A 376 36.62 18.92 27.52
N ARG A 377 37.93 18.93 27.28
CA ARG A 377 38.75 17.72 27.20
C ARG A 377 40.09 17.90 27.90
N PRO A 378 40.57 16.87 28.61
CA PRO A 378 41.94 16.84 29.07
C PRO A 378 42.90 16.51 27.91
N ASN A 379 43.91 17.34 27.70
CA ASN A 379 45.04 17.07 26.81
C ASN A 379 46.33 17.12 27.64
N GLY A 380 46.80 15.94 28.06
CA GLY A 380 47.87 15.84 29.05
C GLY A 380 47.43 16.40 30.40
N TRP A 381 48.15 17.41 30.92
CA TRP A 381 47.90 18.03 32.23
C TRP A 381 47.03 19.29 32.14
N VAL A 382 46.60 19.69 30.94
CA VAL A 382 45.82 20.90 30.68
C VAL A 382 44.44 20.54 30.12
N THR A 383 43.39 21.23 30.57
CA THR A 383 42.03 21.12 30.04
C THR A 383 41.76 22.18 28.99
N PHE A 384 41.31 21.78 27.80
CA PHE A 384 40.90 22.68 26.72
C PHE A 384 39.38 22.77 26.67
N LYS A 385 38.85 23.99 26.71
CA LYS A 385 37.43 24.31 26.52
C LYS A 385 37.25 24.82 25.09
N GLU A 386 36.39 24.16 24.33
CA GLU A 386 36.06 24.50 22.96
C GLU A 386 34.58 24.89 22.88
N CYS A 387 34.30 25.99 22.17
CA CYS A 387 32.94 26.42 21.84
C CYS A 387 32.80 26.47 20.32
N GLY A 388 31.66 26.03 19.81
CA GLY A 388 31.36 26.06 18.37
C GLY A 388 29.87 25.99 18.09
N ASP A 389 29.53 25.96 16.80
CA ASP A 389 28.16 25.85 16.32
C ASP A 389 27.81 24.38 16.07
N LEU A 390 26.52 24.06 16.19
CA LEU A 390 25.95 22.73 16.06
C LEU A 390 25.05 22.69 14.82
N ASP A 391 25.35 21.83 13.86
CA ASP A 391 24.48 21.54 12.73
C ASP A 391 23.92 20.12 12.87
N PHE A 392 22.60 19.95 12.70
CA PHE A 392 21.91 18.68 12.89
C PHE A 392 21.20 18.26 11.60
N ASN A 393 21.72 17.21 10.97
CA ASN A 393 21.09 16.59 9.82
C ASN A 393 19.99 15.63 10.28
N GLU A 394 18.75 16.08 10.16
CA GLU A 394 17.56 15.31 10.56
C GLU A 394 17.48 13.96 9.84
N GLY A 395 17.77 13.89 8.54
CA GLY A 395 17.59 12.69 7.74
C GLY A 395 18.51 11.52 8.13
N LEU A 396 19.69 11.83 8.69
CA LEU A 396 20.66 10.84 9.13
C LEU A 396 20.84 10.81 10.65
N ARG A 397 20.20 11.72 11.39
CA ARG A 397 20.44 11.94 12.82
C ARG A 397 21.93 12.21 13.11
N GLU A 398 22.55 13.04 12.27
CA GLU A 398 23.97 13.37 12.34
C GLU A 398 24.18 14.77 12.92
N ILE A 399 25.10 14.88 13.87
CA ILE A 399 25.58 16.14 14.41
C ILE A 399 26.91 16.47 13.74
N VAL A 400 27.02 17.68 13.19
CA VAL A 400 28.26 18.25 12.70
C VAL A 400 28.60 19.46 13.57
N ARG A 401 29.83 19.53 14.08
CA ARG A 401 30.32 20.70 14.81
C ARG A 401 31.05 21.61 13.85
N VAL A 402 30.69 22.89 13.85
CA VAL A 402 31.23 23.91 12.95
C VAL A 402 31.95 24.98 13.78
N ASN A 403 33.00 25.59 13.23
CA ASN A 403 33.74 26.70 13.86
C ASN A 403 34.47 26.40 15.20
N LEU A 404 35.08 25.22 15.35
CA LEU A 404 35.89 24.89 16.53
C LEU A 404 37.35 25.40 16.38
N PRO A 405 37.89 26.21 17.33
CA PRO A 405 39.27 26.66 17.31
C PRO A 405 40.22 25.52 17.75
N GLY A 406 40.91 24.86 16.80
CA GLY A 406 41.94 23.85 17.13
C GLY A 406 42.08 22.63 16.20
N SER A 407 41.29 22.51 15.13
CA SER A 407 41.23 21.33 14.23
C SER A 407 42.49 21.07 13.35
N GLY A 408 43.69 21.50 13.74
CA GLY A 408 44.90 21.33 12.92
C GLY A 408 46.21 21.34 13.73
N GLY A 409 46.61 20.19 14.26
CA GLY A 409 47.88 20.04 14.97
C GLY A 409 48.42 18.61 15.01
N ILE A 410 49.69 18.43 14.63
CA ILE A 410 50.39 17.19 14.27
C ILE A 410 50.58 16.16 15.42
N LEU A 411 50.18 16.47 16.66
CA LEU A 411 50.17 15.51 17.78
C LEU A 411 48.84 14.72 17.90
N GLY A 412 47.85 15.00 17.04
CA GLY A 412 46.51 14.38 17.02
C GLY A 412 46.39 13.03 16.29
N SER A 413 47.49 12.32 16.02
CA SER A 413 47.47 11.13 15.15
C SER A 413 47.29 9.78 15.87
N PHE A 414 47.32 9.74 17.21
CA PHE A 414 47.16 8.47 17.98
C PHE A 414 45.84 8.37 18.77
N LEU A 415 45.07 9.45 18.84
CA LEU A 415 43.71 9.54 19.36
C LEU A 415 42.87 10.27 18.31
N GLN A 416 42.55 9.56 17.23
CA GLN A 416 41.78 10.04 16.09
C GLN A 416 40.52 10.77 16.56
N ASP A 417 40.49 12.07 16.29
CA ASP A 417 39.66 13.09 16.93
C ASP A 417 38.15 12.90 16.67
N PRO A 418 37.33 12.51 17.67
CA PRO A 418 35.89 12.33 17.46
C PRO A 418 35.08 13.63 17.58
N SER A 419 35.66 14.79 17.95
CA SER A 419 34.95 16.09 18.06
C SER A 419 34.83 16.84 16.73
N ALA A 420 35.84 16.79 15.88
CA ALA A 420 35.88 17.55 14.62
C ALA A 420 35.15 16.84 13.46
N LEU A 421 34.68 15.62 13.72
CA LEU A 421 34.05 14.75 12.73
C LEU A 421 32.56 14.63 13.01
N ALA A 422 31.78 14.51 11.95
CA ALA A 422 30.34 14.30 12.04
C ALA A 422 30.07 13.05 12.90
N GLN A 423 29.16 13.17 13.87
CA GLN A 423 28.76 12.08 14.77
C GLN A 423 27.32 11.71 14.49
N GLN A 424 27.06 10.43 14.26
CA GLN A 424 25.71 9.95 14.10
C GLN A 424 25.16 9.48 15.44
N ILE A 425 24.05 10.07 15.84
CA ILE A 425 23.34 9.74 17.06
C ILE A 425 22.53 8.47 16.83
N MET A 426 22.87 7.39 17.52
CA MET A 426 22.17 6.12 17.38
C MET A 426 21.04 5.96 18.39
N PHE A 427 21.24 6.47 19.59
CA PHE A 427 20.32 6.33 20.71
C PHE A 427 20.50 7.50 21.68
N VAL A 428 19.40 8.13 22.10
CA VAL A 428 19.36 9.15 23.14
C VAL A 428 18.19 8.86 24.04
N ASP A 429 18.41 8.92 25.35
CA ASP A 429 17.35 8.98 26.34
C ASP A 429 17.72 9.98 27.46
N SER A 430 16.93 10.01 28.53
CA SER A 430 17.17 10.90 29.67
C SER A 430 18.49 10.68 30.42
N VAL A 431 19.22 9.58 30.17
CA VAL A 431 20.40 9.14 30.92
C VAL A 431 21.62 8.92 30.02
N LEU A 432 21.44 8.39 28.81
CA LEU A 432 22.47 7.92 27.91
C LEU A 432 22.33 8.54 26.52
N LEU A 433 23.47 8.91 25.96
CA LEU A 433 23.64 9.35 24.59
C LEU A 433 24.71 8.48 23.94
N VAL A 434 24.35 7.76 22.89
CA VAL A 434 25.24 6.83 22.18
C VAL A 434 25.45 7.33 20.75
N CYS A 435 26.69 7.66 20.43
CA CYS A 435 27.08 8.18 19.11
C CYS A 435 28.08 7.24 18.43
N ARG A 436 27.97 7.12 17.11
CA ARG A 436 29.01 6.54 16.25
C ARG A 436 29.65 7.63 15.40
N LEU A 437 30.90 7.44 15.00
CA LEU A 437 31.53 8.30 14.00
C LEU A 437 30.78 8.17 12.66
N ALA A 438 30.38 9.28 12.04
CA ALA A 438 29.70 9.26 10.74
C ALA A 438 30.73 9.02 9.62
N ASP A 439 30.36 8.18 8.66
CA ASP A 439 31.21 7.87 7.51
C ASP A 439 31.25 9.08 6.57
N LYS A 440 32.25 9.96 6.70
CA LYS A 440 32.59 10.85 5.58
C LYS A 440 33.04 9.96 4.41
N LYS A 441 32.77 10.37 3.16
CA LYS A 441 33.27 9.75 1.91
C LYS A 441 34.81 9.80 1.83
N ALA A 442 35.51 9.23 2.80
CA ALA A 442 36.95 9.07 2.80
C ALA A 442 37.29 7.74 2.13
N ALA A 443 38.20 7.83 1.17
CA ALA A 443 38.64 6.77 0.30
C ALA A 443 39.23 5.56 1.05
N SER A 444 38.98 4.38 0.48
CA SER A 444 39.87 3.20 0.41
C SER A 444 40.47 2.56 1.68
N ASP A 445 40.10 2.95 2.90
CA ASP A 445 40.61 2.27 4.11
C ASP A 445 39.48 1.57 4.88
N GLU A 446 39.32 0.26 4.65
CA GLU A 446 38.47 -0.64 5.47
C GLU A 446 38.92 -0.70 6.95
N ASP A 447 40.09 -0.12 7.25
CA ASP A 447 40.74 -0.06 8.55
C ASP A 447 40.52 1.24 9.34
N ALA A 448 39.76 2.22 8.81
CA ALA A 448 39.37 3.38 9.61
C ALA A 448 38.57 2.90 10.83
N LYS A 449 39.19 2.94 12.01
CA LYS A 449 38.63 2.44 13.26
C LYS A 449 37.33 3.18 13.54
N LYS A 450 36.20 2.50 13.31
CA LYS A 450 34.87 3.03 13.66
C LYS A 450 34.72 2.90 15.17
N TYR A 451 34.65 4.04 15.86
CA TYR A 451 34.46 4.10 17.30
C TYR A 451 33.01 4.41 17.65
N PHE A 452 32.57 3.84 18.77
CA PHE A 452 31.37 4.22 19.49
C PHE A 452 31.77 5.06 20.70
N SER A 453 31.02 6.13 20.96
CA SER A 453 31.14 6.93 22.18
C SER A 453 29.84 6.84 22.96
N VAL A 454 29.95 6.61 24.27
CA VAL A 454 28.82 6.54 25.19
C VAL A 454 28.96 7.66 26.20
N TRP A 455 27.93 8.48 26.28
CA TRP A 455 27.86 9.65 27.13
C TRP A 455 26.73 9.49 28.12
N ARG A 456 26.92 10.00 29.33
CA ARG A 456 25.94 9.98 30.40
C ARG A 456 25.48 11.38 30.74
N ARG A 457 24.18 11.57 30.92
CA ARG A 457 23.59 12.85 31.29
C ARG A 457 23.99 13.24 32.71
N VAL A 458 24.22 14.52 32.90
CA VAL A 458 24.60 15.13 34.17
C VAL A 458 23.69 16.33 34.43
N GLU A 459 23.51 16.70 35.69
CA GLU A 459 22.73 17.89 36.05
C GLU A 459 23.34 19.14 35.41
N LYS A 460 22.47 20.00 34.88
CA LYS A 460 22.89 21.25 34.25
C LYS A 460 23.66 22.11 35.25
N GLY A 461 24.79 22.66 34.82
CA GLY A 461 25.70 23.47 35.65
C GLY A 461 26.83 22.67 36.30
N THR A 462 26.76 21.33 36.32
CA THR A 462 27.78 20.51 37.04
C THR A 462 29.19 20.75 36.51
N TYR A 463 29.33 20.89 35.19
CA TYR A 463 30.62 21.12 34.56
C TYR A 463 30.73 22.49 33.89
N SER A 464 29.61 23.06 33.44
CA SER A 464 29.61 24.36 32.76
C SER A 464 29.78 25.54 33.72
N ASP A 465 29.29 25.45 34.96
CA ASP A 465 29.43 26.51 35.98
C ASP A 465 30.69 26.35 36.84
N ALA A 466 31.28 25.15 36.88
CA ALA A 466 32.50 24.85 37.62
C ALA A 466 33.80 25.32 36.92
N SER A 467 33.68 25.96 35.75
CA SER A 467 34.80 26.37 34.87
C SER A 467 34.96 27.86 34.72
#